data_AF-A0A923QQK0-F1
#
_entry.id   AF-A0A923QQK0-F1
#
_cell.length_a   1.000
_cell.length_b   1.000
_cell.length_c   1.000
_cell.angle_alpha   90.00
_cell.angle_beta   90.00
_cell.angle_gamma   90.00
#
_symmetry.space_group_name_H-M   'P 1'
#
loop_
_entity.id
_entity.type
_entity.pdbx_description
1 polymer ?
#
loop_
_entity_poly.entity_id
_entity_poly.type
_entity_poly.pdbx_seq_one_letter_code
_entity_poly.pdbx_strand_id
1 'polypeptide(L)'
;MKTEDLQLISTLGQALYANPAQAQARSLETVAAMSTLAGGPGDEFLERALGLMLHQAERDGLRSSVSGISSPFFRLSAKERFVLFLLHSGRASYRRVARLLSITSEDVQAIAWQARVQIASSPDVRMTAPHPSGSSKLKQSCPEYDPAKPWMQKFIDDEMGTPELSFLQNHTAVCPDCQRALNSTREFYYAVEKWVPLSVVTANTEELGATLKRALRRGQIEAGQLPSDLRFFEAVGLFIRKRENLIWLGLLGLLLFALAFAKSRVS
;
A
#
# COMPACT_ATOMS: atom_id res chain seq x y z
N MET A 1 -3.95 6.37 13.27
CA MET A 1 -3.70 5.44 12.14
C MET A 1 -4.54 4.20 12.35
N LYS A 2 -5.24 3.74 11.32
CA LYS A 2 -6.16 2.60 11.44
C LYS A 2 -5.40 1.29 11.21
N THR A 3 -6.00 0.16 11.61
CA THR A 3 -5.38 -1.17 11.44
C THR A 3 -5.26 -1.52 9.96
N GLU A 4 -6.21 -1.07 9.15
CA GLU A 4 -6.26 -1.25 7.70
C GLU A 4 -5.04 -0.59 7.03
N ASP A 5 -4.60 0.59 7.52
CA ASP A 5 -3.42 1.29 6.98
C ASP A 5 -2.14 0.45 7.21
N LEU A 6 -2.01 -0.16 8.38
CA LEU A 6 -0.88 -1.04 8.72
C LEU A 6 -0.89 -2.32 7.89
N GLN A 7 -2.07 -2.89 7.68
CA GLN A 7 -2.24 -4.06 6.81
C GLN A 7 -1.88 -3.72 5.36
N LEU A 8 -2.28 -2.54 4.87
CA LEU A 8 -1.92 -2.08 3.53
C LEU A 8 -0.39 -1.91 3.38
N ILE A 9 0.27 -1.30 4.36
CA ILE A 9 1.75 -1.16 4.38
C ILE A 9 2.42 -2.54 4.35
N SER A 10 1.97 -3.46 5.20
CA SER A 10 2.50 -4.82 5.28
C SER A 10 2.35 -5.57 3.95
N THR A 11 1.16 -5.52 3.36
CA THR A 11 0.85 -6.25 2.11
C THR A 11 1.52 -5.60 0.91
N LEU A 12 1.65 -4.27 0.88
CA LEU A 12 2.47 -3.58 -0.12
C LEU A 12 3.94 -4.02 -0.02
N GLY A 13 4.49 -4.18 1.19
CA GLY A 13 5.84 -4.71 1.38
C GLY A 13 6.02 -6.06 0.70
N GLN A 14 5.05 -6.96 0.83
CA GLN A 14 5.08 -8.27 0.17
C GLN A 14 4.91 -8.19 -1.35
N ALA A 15 4.21 -7.17 -1.86
CA ALA A 15 4.11 -6.93 -3.30
C ALA A 15 5.40 -6.31 -3.88
N LEU A 16 6.10 -5.47 -3.11
CA LEU A 16 7.34 -4.83 -3.54
C LEU A 16 8.58 -5.72 -3.39
N TYR A 17 8.55 -6.73 -2.51
CA TYR A 17 9.69 -7.59 -2.24
C TYR A 17 9.29 -9.06 -2.26
N ALA A 18 9.91 -9.84 -3.15
CA ALA A 18 9.63 -11.27 -3.26
C ALA A 18 10.06 -12.08 -2.02
N ASN A 19 11.08 -11.60 -1.31
CA ASN A 19 11.54 -12.21 -0.06
C ASN A 19 10.69 -11.69 1.13
N PRO A 20 9.93 -12.56 1.82
CA PRO A 20 9.06 -12.15 2.94
C PRO A 20 9.82 -11.48 4.10
N ALA A 21 11.04 -11.93 4.39
CA ALA A 21 11.86 -11.36 5.46
C ALA A 21 12.28 -9.92 5.12
N GLN A 22 12.65 -9.67 3.85
CA GLN A 22 12.98 -8.33 3.36
C GLN A 22 11.74 -7.44 3.35
N ALA A 23 10.60 -7.93 2.87
CA ALA A 23 9.31 -7.23 2.88
C ALA A 23 8.95 -6.74 4.30
N GLN A 24 9.06 -7.64 5.29
CA GLN A 24 8.80 -7.33 6.70
C GLN A 24 9.78 -6.29 7.24
N ALA A 25 11.08 -6.48 7.01
CA ALA A 25 12.12 -5.56 7.47
C ALA A 25 11.88 -4.14 6.91
N ARG A 26 11.62 -4.02 5.60
CA ARG A 26 11.36 -2.73 4.95
C ARG A 26 10.07 -2.07 5.41
N SER A 27 9.03 -2.85 5.67
CA SER A 27 7.77 -2.34 6.24
C SER A 27 8.00 -1.77 7.65
N LEU A 28 8.77 -2.47 8.50
CA LEU A 28 9.12 -2.01 9.84
C LEU A 28 9.99 -0.75 9.82
N GLU A 29 11.02 -0.73 8.96
CA GLU A 29 11.89 0.44 8.76
C GLU A 29 11.09 1.66 8.32
N THR A 30 10.14 1.47 7.39
CA THR A 30 9.26 2.55 6.91
C THR A 30 8.40 3.08 8.05
N VAL A 31 7.71 2.21 8.80
CA VAL A 31 6.85 2.65 9.90
C VAL A 31 7.67 3.33 11.00
N ALA A 32 8.84 2.80 11.33
CA ALA A 32 9.75 3.41 12.30
C ALA A 32 10.23 4.79 11.84
N ALA A 33 10.73 4.91 10.61
CA ALA A 33 11.14 6.20 10.05
C ALA A 33 10.00 7.22 10.06
N MET A 34 8.81 6.82 9.59
CA MET A 34 7.65 7.69 9.54
C MET A 34 7.13 8.10 10.93
N SER A 35 7.27 7.23 11.93
CA SER A 35 6.85 7.53 13.31
C SER A 35 7.72 8.59 14.01
N THR A 36 8.96 8.80 13.51
CA THR A 36 9.85 9.85 14.02
C THR A 36 9.59 11.22 13.38
N LEU A 37 8.97 11.25 12.20
CA LEU A 37 8.62 12.49 11.51
C LEU A 37 7.37 13.09 12.17
N ALA A 38 7.54 14.18 12.92
CA ALA A 38 6.47 14.78 13.70
C ALA A 38 5.29 15.29 12.83
N GLY A 39 4.07 14.84 13.16
CA GLY A 39 2.88 15.70 13.19
C GLY A 39 2.12 15.98 11.89
N GLY A 40 2.10 15.06 10.92
CA GLY A 40 1.15 15.15 9.80
C GLY A 40 -0.25 14.63 10.16
N PRO A 41 -1.34 15.17 9.59
CA PRO A 41 -2.66 14.54 9.68
C PRO A 41 -2.61 13.08 9.22
N GLY A 42 -3.47 12.22 9.79
CA GLY A 42 -3.37 10.75 9.66
C GLY A 42 -3.30 10.23 8.22
N ASP A 43 -3.98 10.89 7.29
CA ASP A 43 -3.97 10.48 5.87
C ASP A 43 -2.62 10.76 5.19
N GLU A 44 -1.90 11.81 5.60
CA GLU A 44 -0.56 12.09 5.09
C GLU A 44 0.47 11.06 5.54
N PHE A 45 0.28 10.43 6.70
CA PHE A 45 1.20 9.39 7.16
C PHE A 45 1.22 8.22 6.19
N LEU A 46 0.05 7.70 5.83
CA LEU A 46 -0.05 6.55 4.93
C LEU A 46 0.53 6.90 3.56
N GLU A 47 0.16 8.04 2.99
CA GLU A 47 0.66 8.44 1.66
C GLU A 47 2.20 8.57 1.63
N ARG A 48 2.78 9.19 2.67
CA ARG A 48 4.24 9.29 2.81
C ARG A 48 4.90 7.93 3.03
N ALA A 49 4.29 7.05 3.82
CA ALA A 49 4.80 5.70 4.03
C ALA A 49 4.80 4.88 2.73
N LEU A 50 3.71 4.92 1.96
CA LEU A 50 3.62 4.24 0.66
C LEU A 50 4.68 4.78 -0.33
N GLY A 51 4.83 6.12 -0.39
CA GLY A 51 5.86 6.76 -1.22
C GLY A 51 7.28 6.38 -0.82
N LEU A 52 7.57 6.33 0.49
CA LEU A 52 8.86 5.90 1.03
C LEU A 52 9.16 4.44 0.69
N MET A 53 8.18 3.54 0.80
CA MET A 53 8.35 2.13 0.42
C MET A 53 8.66 1.96 -1.06
N LEU A 54 7.97 2.70 -1.93
CA LEU A 54 8.26 2.69 -3.36
C LEU A 54 9.67 3.20 -3.63
N HIS A 55 10.04 4.34 -3.04
CA HIS A 55 11.38 4.91 -3.23
C HIS A 55 12.50 3.95 -2.78
N GLN A 56 12.31 3.26 -1.66
CA GLN A 56 13.23 2.22 -1.20
C GLN A 56 13.29 1.05 -2.17
N ALA A 57 12.15 0.58 -2.68
CA ALA A 57 12.08 -0.53 -3.63
C ALA A 57 12.74 -0.19 -4.98
N GLU A 58 12.59 1.04 -5.46
CA GLU A 58 13.28 1.53 -6.66
C GLU A 58 14.80 1.58 -6.44
N ARG A 59 15.25 2.04 -5.26
CA ARG A 59 16.67 2.09 -4.91
C ARG A 59 17.30 0.71 -4.76
N ASP A 60 16.59 -0.25 -4.18
CA ASP A 60 17.03 -1.64 -4.03
C ASP A 60 17.08 -2.37 -5.40
N GLY A 61 16.31 -1.89 -6.38
CA GLY A 61 16.29 -2.38 -7.76
C GLY A 61 15.81 -3.83 -7.90
N LEU A 62 16.12 -4.45 -9.04
CA LEU A 62 15.67 -5.81 -9.38
C LEU A 62 16.31 -6.92 -8.50
N ARG A 63 17.42 -6.63 -7.82
CA ARG A 63 18.13 -7.60 -6.96
C ARG A 63 17.27 -8.12 -5.81
N SER A 64 16.32 -7.30 -5.37
CA SER A 64 15.32 -7.63 -4.34
C SER A 64 14.33 -8.73 -4.75
N SER A 65 14.25 -9.04 -6.05
CA SER A 65 13.17 -9.87 -6.62
C SER A 65 13.67 -11.19 -7.22
N VAL A 66 14.95 -11.52 -7.07
CA VAL A 66 15.58 -12.72 -7.68
C VAL A 66 14.87 -14.00 -7.23
N SER A 67 14.48 -14.09 -5.95
CA SER A 67 13.76 -15.26 -5.41
C SER A 67 12.34 -15.41 -5.96
N GLY A 68 11.76 -14.37 -6.55
CA GLY A 68 10.39 -14.33 -7.06
C GLY A 68 10.26 -14.33 -8.57
N ILE A 69 11.37 -14.43 -9.32
CA ILE A 69 11.37 -14.25 -10.78
C ILE A 69 10.51 -15.27 -11.54
N SER A 70 10.19 -16.39 -10.89
CA SER A 70 9.23 -17.39 -11.39
C SER A 70 7.82 -16.80 -11.53
N SER A 71 7.43 -15.87 -10.66
CA SER A 71 6.17 -15.15 -10.78
C SER A 71 6.28 -14.01 -11.80
N PRO A 72 5.39 -13.95 -12.81
CA PRO A 72 5.29 -12.82 -13.74
C PRO A 72 5.22 -11.46 -13.07
N PHE A 73 4.54 -11.37 -11.92
CA PHE A 73 4.36 -10.11 -11.19
C PHE A 73 5.68 -9.51 -10.71
N PHE A 74 6.62 -10.33 -10.23
CA PHE A 74 7.92 -9.87 -9.73
C PHE A 74 8.94 -9.56 -10.83
N ARG A 75 8.59 -9.75 -12.10
CA ARG A 75 9.39 -9.30 -13.26
C ARG A 75 9.17 -7.83 -13.58
N LEU A 76 8.07 -7.26 -13.10
CA LEU A 76 7.73 -5.85 -13.24
C LEU A 76 8.66 -4.94 -12.41
N SER A 77 8.83 -3.70 -12.85
CA SER A 77 9.50 -2.67 -12.06
C SER A 77 8.76 -2.41 -10.73
N ALA A 78 9.46 -1.84 -9.74
CA ALA A 78 8.85 -1.49 -8.45
C ALA A 78 7.63 -0.57 -8.63
N LYS A 79 7.71 0.40 -9.55
CA LYS A 79 6.63 1.34 -9.87
C LYS A 79 5.42 0.64 -10.49
N GLU A 80 5.62 -0.26 -11.45
CA GLU A 80 4.53 -1.04 -12.06
C GLU A 80 3.84 -1.93 -11.02
N ARG A 81 4.61 -2.62 -10.16
CA ARG A 81 4.07 -3.44 -9.05
C ARG A 81 3.28 -2.61 -8.06
N PHE A 82 3.80 -1.44 -7.69
CA PHE A 82 3.14 -0.50 -6.80
C PHE A 82 1.79 -0.04 -7.36
N VAL A 83 1.75 0.38 -8.63
CA VAL A 83 0.51 0.80 -9.30
C VAL A 83 -0.50 -0.34 -9.33
N LEU A 84 -0.13 -1.51 -9.85
CA LEU A 84 -1.07 -2.64 -9.92
C LEU A 84 -1.58 -3.06 -8.54
N PHE A 85 -0.69 -3.17 -7.56
CA PHE A 85 -1.08 -3.54 -6.20
C PHE A 85 -2.08 -2.54 -5.60
N LEU A 86 -1.82 -1.24 -5.72
CA LEU A 86 -2.71 -0.22 -5.16
C LEU A 86 -4.08 -0.19 -5.85
N LEU A 87 -4.13 -0.39 -7.18
CA LEU A 87 -5.39 -0.44 -7.91
C LEU A 87 -6.22 -1.67 -7.51
N HIS A 88 -5.60 -2.85 -7.51
CA HIS A 88 -6.30 -4.13 -7.28
C HIS A 88 -6.57 -4.41 -5.80
N SER A 89 -5.52 -4.42 -4.97
CA SER A 89 -5.59 -4.80 -3.56
C SER A 89 -5.85 -3.61 -2.66
N GLY A 90 -5.23 -2.47 -2.97
CA GLY A 90 -5.43 -1.22 -2.22
C GLY A 90 -6.75 -0.50 -2.52
N ARG A 91 -7.46 -0.90 -3.59
CA ARG A 91 -8.68 -0.24 -4.10
C ARG A 91 -8.52 1.28 -4.22
N ALA A 92 -7.31 1.73 -4.57
CA ALA A 92 -6.99 3.12 -4.75
C ALA A 92 -7.47 3.59 -6.13
N SER A 93 -8.05 4.77 -6.22
CA SER A 93 -8.39 5.35 -7.51
C SER A 93 -7.18 5.85 -8.28
N TYR A 94 -7.30 6.00 -9.59
CA TYR A 94 -6.21 6.53 -10.43
C TYR A 94 -5.74 7.89 -9.94
N ARG A 95 -6.67 8.76 -9.54
CA ARG A 95 -6.36 10.08 -8.98
C ARG A 95 -5.50 9.97 -7.71
N ARG A 96 -5.79 9.00 -6.83
CA ARG A 96 -5.03 8.82 -5.59
C ARG A 96 -3.61 8.34 -5.90
N VAL A 97 -3.47 7.35 -6.78
CA VAL A 97 -2.16 6.82 -7.19
C VAL A 97 -1.34 7.89 -7.94
N ALA A 98 -1.99 8.68 -8.78
CA ALA A 98 -1.39 9.80 -9.51
C ALA A 98 -0.80 10.85 -8.56
N ARG A 99 -1.55 11.21 -7.50
CA ARG A 99 -1.05 12.09 -6.44
C ARG A 99 0.16 11.52 -5.71
N LEU A 100 0.12 10.23 -5.33
CA LEU A 100 1.25 9.56 -4.66
C LEU A 100 2.53 9.58 -5.50
N LEU A 101 2.38 9.44 -6.82
CA LEU A 101 3.49 9.37 -7.77
C LEU A 101 3.86 10.73 -8.37
N SER A 102 3.10 11.80 -8.07
CA SER A 102 3.22 13.12 -8.70
C SER A 102 3.17 13.06 -10.24
N ILE A 103 2.24 12.28 -10.79
CA ILE A 103 1.99 12.13 -12.24
C ILE A 103 0.51 12.34 -12.56
N THR A 104 0.11 12.21 -13.83
CA THR A 104 -1.31 12.31 -14.24
C THR A 104 -2.05 10.98 -14.08
N SER A 105 -3.39 11.01 -14.03
CA SER A 105 -4.20 9.78 -14.01
C SER A 105 -4.05 8.98 -15.31
N GLU A 106 -3.79 9.65 -16.43
CA GLU A 106 -3.51 9.07 -17.72
C GLU A 106 -2.18 8.28 -17.69
N ASP A 107 -1.15 8.81 -17.03
CA ASP A 107 0.11 8.09 -16.83
C ASP A 107 -0.08 6.85 -15.96
N VAL A 108 -0.91 6.93 -14.91
CA VAL A 108 -1.27 5.75 -14.10
C VAL A 108 -1.98 4.70 -14.96
N GLN A 109 -2.92 5.12 -15.81
CA GLN A 109 -3.61 4.22 -16.74
C GLN A 109 -2.62 3.50 -17.66
N ALA A 110 -1.68 4.23 -18.25
CA ALA A 110 -0.67 3.69 -19.16
C ALA A 110 0.27 2.71 -18.45
N ILE A 111 0.78 3.06 -17.25
CA ILE A 111 1.64 2.18 -16.45
C ILE A 111 0.89 0.90 -16.07
N ALA A 112 -0.36 1.02 -15.61
CA ALA A 112 -1.17 -0.13 -15.24
C ALA A 112 -1.42 -1.05 -16.44
N TRP A 113 -1.72 -0.49 -17.61
CA TRP A 113 -1.95 -1.28 -18.82
C TRP A 113 -0.67 -1.99 -19.29
N GLN A 114 0.44 -1.27 -19.35
CA GLN A 114 1.74 -1.83 -19.68
C GLN A 114 2.12 -2.99 -18.76
N ALA A 115 1.94 -2.81 -17.44
CA ALA A 115 2.21 -3.85 -16.46
C ALA A 115 1.32 -5.08 -16.66
N ARG A 116 0.03 -4.89 -16.97
CA ARG A 116 -0.90 -6.00 -17.27
C ARG A 116 -0.49 -6.75 -18.53
N VAL A 117 -0.11 -6.04 -19.60
CA VAL A 117 0.36 -6.63 -20.85
C VAL A 117 1.65 -7.42 -20.62
N GLN A 118 2.58 -6.92 -19.80
CA GLN A 118 3.81 -7.65 -19.46
C GLN A 118 3.52 -8.95 -18.69
N ILE A 119 2.63 -8.92 -17.69
CA ILE A 119 2.20 -10.14 -16.99
C ILE A 119 1.58 -11.12 -17.98
N ALA A 120 0.62 -10.68 -18.79
CA ALA A 120 -0.07 -11.52 -19.76
C ALA A 120 0.84 -12.09 -20.86
N SER A 121 1.94 -11.40 -21.17
CA SER A 121 2.95 -11.87 -22.12
C SER A 121 3.82 -13.01 -21.57
N SER A 122 3.76 -13.27 -20.26
CA SER A 122 4.49 -14.39 -19.65
C SER A 122 3.90 -15.73 -20.12
N PRO A 123 4.74 -16.76 -20.37
CA PRO A 123 4.29 -18.05 -20.89
C PRO A 123 3.16 -18.69 -20.07
N ASP A 124 3.22 -18.54 -18.75
CA ASP A 124 2.25 -19.10 -17.80
C ASP A 124 0.85 -18.48 -17.94
N VAL A 125 0.78 -17.23 -18.40
CA VAL A 125 -0.48 -16.46 -18.51
C VAL A 125 -1.03 -16.50 -19.93
N ARG A 126 -0.15 -16.46 -20.94
CA ARG A 126 -0.51 -16.39 -22.37
C ARG A 126 -1.41 -17.53 -22.82
N MET A 127 -1.30 -18.70 -22.19
CA MET A 127 -2.15 -19.86 -22.50
C MET A 127 -3.60 -19.70 -22.02
N THR A 128 -3.85 -18.75 -21.10
CA THR A 128 -5.15 -18.58 -20.43
C THR A 128 -5.83 -17.25 -20.75
N ALA A 129 -5.09 -16.26 -21.24
CA ALA A 129 -5.56 -14.90 -21.48
C ALA A 129 -5.49 -14.57 -22.98
N PRO A 130 -6.62 -14.39 -23.68
CA PRO A 130 -6.57 -13.85 -25.04
C PRO A 130 -5.96 -12.45 -25.02
N HIS A 131 -5.14 -12.12 -26.02
CA HIS A 131 -4.60 -10.77 -26.12
C HIS A 131 -5.75 -9.78 -26.39
N PRO A 132 -5.88 -8.70 -25.61
CA PRO A 132 -6.96 -7.75 -25.78
C PRO A 132 -6.79 -7.08 -27.14
N SER A 133 -7.83 -7.16 -27.95
CA SER A 133 -7.87 -6.53 -29.27
C SER A 133 -9.00 -5.51 -29.31
N GLY A 134 -8.75 -4.38 -29.95
CA GLY A 134 -9.77 -3.38 -30.23
C GLY A 134 -10.84 -3.91 -31.20
N SER A 135 -11.93 -3.17 -31.35
CA SER A 135 -12.91 -3.44 -32.41
C SER A 135 -12.22 -3.31 -33.78
N SER A 136 -12.33 -4.33 -34.62
CA SER A 136 -11.82 -4.30 -35.99
C SER A 136 -12.64 -3.38 -36.92
N LYS A 137 -13.81 -2.90 -36.47
CA LYS A 137 -14.68 -1.99 -37.22
C LYS A 137 -14.70 -0.61 -36.56
N LEU A 138 -14.03 0.34 -37.20
CA LEU A 138 -14.07 1.77 -36.90
C LEU A 138 -15.35 2.37 -37.49
N LYS A 139 -16.52 2.06 -36.93
CA LYS A 139 -17.71 2.89 -37.21
C LYS A 139 -17.52 4.25 -36.56
N GLN A 140 -18.03 5.32 -37.17
CA GLN A 140 -17.93 6.69 -36.63
C GLN A 140 -18.48 6.84 -35.20
N SER A 141 -19.35 5.93 -34.76
CA SER A 141 -19.94 5.94 -33.41
C SER A 141 -19.20 5.06 -32.39
N CYS A 142 -18.15 4.32 -32.79
CA CYS A 142 -17.37 3.51 -31.87
C CYS A 142 -16.39 4.40 -31.09
N PRO A 143 -16.16 4.13 -29.79
CA PRO A 143 -15.09 4.78 -29.05
C PRO A 143 -13.73 4.47 -29.69
N GLU A 144 -12.86 5.47 -29.75
CA GLU A 144 -11.50 5.32 -30.25
C GLU A 144 -10.73 4.31 -29.40
N TYR A 145 -10.07 3.37 -30.06
CA TYR A 145 -9.24 2.37 -29.39
C TYR A 145 -7.78 2.82 -29.41
N ASP A 146 -7.26 3.14 -28.22
CA ASP A 146 -5.84 3.38 -28.01
C ASP A 146 -5.21 2.13 -27.36
N PRO A 147 -4.26 1.45 -28.02
CA PRO A 147 -3.62 0.25 -27.48
C PRO A 147 -2.73 0.53 -26.26
N ALA A 148 -2.29 1.78 -26.03
CA ALA A 148 -1.51 2.16 -24.86
C ALA A 148 -2.40 2.49 -23.64
N LYS A 149 -3.65 2.91 -23.87
CA LYS A 149 -4.60 3.32 -22.84
C LYS A 149 -6.05 2.97 -23.22
N PRO A 150 -6.38 1.67 -23.35
CA PRO A 150 -7.70 1.28 -23.82
C PRO A 150 -8.78 1.72 -22.84
N TRP A 151 -9.87 2.28 -23.37
CA TRP A 151 -11.02 2.70 -22.56
C TRP A 151 -11.60 1.54 -21.75
N MET A 152 -11.52 0.30 -22.26
CA MET A 152 -12.00 -0.89 -21.55
C MET A 152 -11.34 -1.04 -20.18
N GLN A 153 -10.06 -0.66 -20.03
CA GLN A 153 -9.39 -0.70 -18.72
C GLN A 153 -10.04 0.28 -17.75
N LYS A 154 -10.20 1.54 -18.14
CA LYS A 154 -10.87 2.56 -17.31
C LYS A 154 -12.30 2.15 -16.96
N PHE A 155 -13.00 1.51 -17.87
CA PHE A 155 -14.34 0.98 -17.64
C PHE A 155 -14.35 -0.15 -16.60
N ILE A 156 -13.38 -1.08 -16.67
CA ILE A 156 -13.26 -2.20 -15.72
C ILE A 156 -12.78 -1.73 -14.34
N ASP A 157 -11.87 -0.75 -14.31
CA ASP A 157 -11.33 -0.15 -13.08
C ASP A 157 -12.30 0.84 -12.40
N ASP A 158 -13.48 1.12 -13.00
CA ASP A 158 -14.47 2.12 -12.53
C ASP A 158 -13.91 3.56 -12.43
N GLU A 159 -13.09 3.94 -13.40
CA GLU A 159 -12.35 5.23 -13.44
C GLU A 159 -12.91 6.19 -14.51
N MET A 160 -14.13 5.94 -14.98
CA MET A 160 -14.78 6.75 -16.00
C MET A 160 -15.66 7.85 -15.38
N GLY A 161 -15.70 9.00 -16.04
CA GLY A 161 -16.68 10.03 -15.72
C GLY A 161 -18.10 9.57 -16.07
N THR A 162 -19.12 10.09 -15.37
CA THR A 162 -20.53 9.72 -15.58
C THR A 162 -21.01 9.81 -17.04
N PRO A 163 -20.66 10.86 -17.83
CA PRO A 163 -21.08 10.96 -19.23
C PRO A 163 -20.45 9.88 -20.11
N GLU A 164 -19.16 9.62 -19.93
CA GLU A 164 -18.41 8.60 -20.67
C GLU A 164 -18.91 7.19 -20.34
N LEU A 165 -19.12 6.92 -19.05
CA LEU A 165 -19.69 5.67 -18.58
C LEU A 165 -21.07 5.40 -19.20
N SER A 166 -21.94 6.41 -19.19
CA SER A 166 -23.29 6.31 -19.76
C SER A 166 -23.26 6.06 -21.27
N PHE A 167 -22.37 6.75 -21.99
CA PHE A 167 -22.15 6.51 -23.41
C PHE A 167 -21.70 5.07 -23.68
N LEU A 168 -20.70 4.58 -22.95
CA LEU A 168 -20.14 3.25 -23.17
C LEU A 168 -21.10 2.13 -22.77
N GLN A 169 -21.86 2.30 -21.69
CA GLN A 169 -22.91 1.34 -21.30
C GLN A 169 -23.98 1.21 -22.40
N ASN A 170 -24.48 2.33 -22.92
CA ASN A 170 -25.45 2.33 -24.01
C ASN A 170 -24.85 1.78 -25.32
N HIS A 171 -23.63 2.17 -25.65
CA HIS A 171 -22.97 1.73 -26.89
C HIS A 171 -22.66 0.24 -26.87
N THR A 172 -22.08 -0.28 -25.79
CA THR A 172 -21.71 -1.70 -25.67
C THR A 172 -22.93 -2.62 -25.59
N ALA A 173 -24.11 -2.11 -25.24
CA ALA A 173 -25.37 -2.85 -25.31
C ALA A 173 -25.88 -3.06 -26.76
N VAL A 174 -25.46 -2.20 -27.70
CA VAL A 174 -25.96 -2.22 -29.09
C VAL A 174 -24.88 -2.68 -30.08
N CYS A 175 -23.62 -2.39 -29.81
CA CYS A 175 -22.49 -2.69 -30.68
C CYS A 175 -21.81 -4.02 -30.31
N PRO A 176 -22.04 -5.13 -31.04
CA PRO A 176 -21.53 -6.45 -30.67
C PRO A 176 -20.00 -6.55 -30.73
N ASP A 177 -19.34 -5.77 -31.60
CA ASP A 177 -17.88 -5.78 -31.73
C ASP A 177 -17.21 -5.11 -30.51
N CYS A 178 -17.75 -3.97 -30.04
CA CYS A 178 -17.29 -3.32 -28.81
C CYS A 178 -17.60 -4.18 -27.56
N GLN A 179 -18.74 -4.87 -27.55
CA GLN A 179 -19.08 -5.81 -26.47
C GLN A 179 -18.10 -7.00 -26.43
N ARG A 180 -17.75 -7.57 -27.59
CA ARG A 180 -16.77 -8.66 -27.70
C ARG A 180 -15.38 -8.20 -27.24
N ALA A 181 -14.96 -7.01 -27.67
CA ALA A 181 -13.67 -6.43 -27.24
C ALA A 181 -13.63 -6.18 -25.72
N LEU A 182 -14.72 -5.67 -25.12
CA LEU A 182 -14.84 -5.51 -23.68
C LEU A 182 -14.77 -6.85 -22.94
N ASN A 183 -15.50 -7.88 -23.41
CA ASN A 183 -15.47 -9.20 -22.80
C ASN A 183 -14.09 -9.86 -22.88
N SER A 184 -13.43 -9.79 -24.03
CA SER A 184 -12.04 -10.28 -24.18
C SER A 184 -11.09 -9.52 -23.25
N THR A 185 -11.27 -8.21 -23.10
CA THR A 185 -10.46 -7.42 -22.16
C THR A 185 -10.73 -7.79 -20.70
N ARG A 186 -11.97 -8.13 -20.33
CA ARG A 186 -12.29 -8.64 -18.98
C ARG A 186 -11.61 -9.97 -18.69
N GLU A 187 -11.66 -10.91 -19.63
CA GLU A 187 -10.97 -12.20 -19.50
C GLU A 187 -9.46 -12.01 -19.30
N PHE A 188 -8.85 -11.15 -20.12
CA PHE A 188 -7.45 -10.73 -19.97
C PHE A 188 -7.20 -10.11 -18.59
N TYR A 189 -8.04 -9.16 -18.16
CA TYR A 189 -7.90 -8.45 -16.90
C TYR A 189 -7.93 -9.42 -15.70
N TYR A 190 -8.91 -10.31 -15.65
CA TYR A 190 -9.05 -11.28 -14.56
C TYR A 190 -7.96 -12.35 -14.58
N ALA A 191 -7.44 -12.72 -15.75
CA ALA A 191 -6.29 -13.60 -15.84
C ALA A 191 -5.04 -12.95 -15.24
N VAL A 192 -4.82 -11.66 -15.47
CA VAL A 192 -3.71 -10.89 -14.89
C VAL A 192 -3.89 -10.67 -13.38
N GLU A 193 -5.11 -10.34 -12.94
CA GLU A 193 -5.41 -10.04 -11.53
C GLU A 193 -5.02 -11.19 -10.59
N LYS A 194 -5.16 -12.45 -11.03
CA LYS A 194 -4.75 -13.64 -10.26
C LYS A 194 -3.27 -13.67 -9.90
N TRP A 195 -2.43 -12.93 -10.62
CA TRP A 195 -0.99 -12.83 -10.36
C TRP A 195 -0.62 -11.66 -9.46
N VAL A 196 -1.54 -10.73 -9.21
CA VAL A 196 -1.32 -9.61 -8.30
C VAL A 196 -1.53 -10.09 -6.86
N PRO A 197 -0.56 -9.88 -5.94
CA PRO A 197 -0.72 -10.27 -4.55
C PRO A 197 -1.95 -9.60 -3.92
N LEU A 198 -2.87 -10.41 -3.44
CA LEU A 198 -4.08 -9.95 -2.75
C LEU A 198 -3.76 -9.56 -1.31
N SER A 199 -4.40 -8.51 -0.81
CA SER A 199 -4.39 -8.14 0.61
C SER A 199 -5.31 -9.08 1.40
N VAL A 200 -5.02 -10.38 1.41
CA VAL A 200 -5.78 -11.33 2.24
C VAL A 200 -5.22 -11.25 3.66
N VAL A 201 -6.10 -11.00 4.61
CA VAL A 201 -5.77 -11.08 6.04
C VAL A 201 -5.50 -12.55 6.35
N THR A 202 -4.22 -12.91 6.39
CA THR A 202 -3.73 -14.17 6.91
C THR A 202 -3.26 -13.99 8.35
N ALA A 203 -3.17 -15.06 9.14
CA ALA A 203 -2.63 -15.01 10.50
C ALA A 203 -1.26 -14.29 10.56
N ASN A 204 -0.41 -14.51 9.55
CA ASN A 204 0.88 -13.84 9.43
C ASN A 204 0.76 -12.32 9.23
N THR A 205 -0.22 -11.85 8.46
CA THR A 205 -0.45 -10.41 8.26
C THR A 205 -1.01 -9.72 9.51
N GLU A 206 -1.78 -10.42 10.34
CA GLU A 206 -2.25 -9.89 11.62
C GLU A 206 -1.09 -9.74 12.62
N GLU A 207 -0.24 -10.76 12.72
CA GLU A 207 0.95 -10.71 13.57
C GLU A 207 1.91 -9.59 13.12
N LEU A 208 2.11 -9.45 11.81
CA LEU A 208 2.92 -8.38 11.25
C LEU A 208 2.28 -7.01 11.51
N GLY A 209 0.96 -6.86 11.34
CA GLY A 209 0.21 -5.65 11.69
C GLY A 209 0.37 -5.27 13.16
N ALA A 210 0.30 -6.25 14.07
CA ALA A 210 0.54 -6.03 15.50
C ALA A 210 1.99 -5.61 15.79
N THR A 211 2.95 -6.17 15.05
CA THR A 211 4.36 -5.81 15.17
C THR A 211 4.63 -4.39 14.65
N LEU A 212 4.05 -4.01 13.52
CA LEU A 212 4.12 -2.65 12.98
C LEU A 212 3.45 -1.64 13.92
N LYS A 213 2.30 -1.99 14.52
CA LYS A 213 1.64 -1.15 15.54
C LYS A 213 2.53 -0.91 16.75
N ARG A 214 3.23 -1.95 17.23
CA ARG A 214 4.21 -1.84 18.31
C ARG A 214 5.39 -0.93 17.92
N ALA A 215 5.91 -1.08 16.70
CA ALA A 215 6.98 -0.24 16.17
C ALA A 215 6.56 1.24 16.06
N LEU A 216 5.37 1.51 15.54
CA LEU A 216 4.78 2.85 15.44
C LEU A 216 4.68 3.51 16.82
N ARG A 217 4.07 2.82 17.79
CA ARG A 217 3.95 3.33 19.16
C ARG A 217 5.31 3.65 19.77
N ARG A 218 6.29 2.76 19.59
CA ARG A 218 7.65 2.95 20.09
C ARG A 218 8.29 4.21 19.51
N GLY A 219 8.25 4.38 18.19
CA GLY A 219 8.84 5.55 17.56
C GLY A 219 8.13 6.87 17.90
N GLN A 220 6.79 6.85 18.07
CA GLN A 220 6.05 8.01 18.59
C GLN A 220 6.52 8.42 19.99
N ILE A 221 6.70 7.45 20.89
CA ILE A 221 7.18 7.69 22.25
C ILE A 221 8.60 8.26 22.24
N GLU A 222 9.48 7.71 21.39
CA GLU A 222 10.85 8.19 21.19
C GLU A 222 10.88 9.62 20.61
N ALA A 223 9.92 9.97 19.76
CA ALA A 223 9.70 11.32 19.24
C ALA A 223 9.01 12.28 20.24
N GLY A 224 8.73 11.83 21.47
CA GLY A 224 8.06 12.63 22.49
C GLY A 224 6.55 12.81 22.30
N GLN A 225 5.94 12.09 21.34
CA GLN A 225 4.50 12.08 21.12
C GLN A 225 3.87 10.96 21.95
N LEU A 226 2.93 11.31 22.82
CA LEU A 226 2.17 10.33 23.60
C LEU A 226 0.95 9.87 22.78
N PRO A 227 0.86 8.58 22.40
CA PRO A 227 -0.35 8.03 21.79
C PRO A 227 -1.61 8.35 22.61
N SER A 228 -2.68 8.78 21.94
CA SER A 228 -3.96 9.10 22.59
C SER A 228 -4.68 7.86 23.14
N ASP A 229 -4.27 6.66 22.73
CA ASP A 229 -4.86 5.37 23.12
C ASP A 229 -4.09 4.66 24.25
N LEU A 230 -3.11 5.33 24.87
CA LEU A 230 -2.36 4.80 26.00
C LEU A 230 -3.23 4.67 27.24
N ARG A 231 -3.24 3.47 27.84
CA ARG A 231 -3.84 3.27 29.16
C ARG A 231 -2.95 3.91 30.22
N PHE A 232 -3.54 4.32 31.34
CA PHE A 232 -2.81 4.96 32.45
C PHE A 232 -1.57 4.15 32.89
N PHE A 233 -1.71 2.84 33.11
CA PHE A 233 -0.60 1.99 33.53
C PHE A 233 0.50 1.86 32.47
N GLU A 234 0.15 1.93 31.18
CA GLU A 234 1.13 1.93 30.09
C GLU A 234 1.90 3.27 30.08
N ALA A 235 1.21 4.39 30.26
CA ALA A 235 1.83 5.71 30.38
C ALA A 235 2.77 5.79 31.60
N VAL A 236 2.36 5.24 32.76
CA VAL A 236 3.21 5.15 33.95
C VAL A 236 4.43 4.25 33.69
N GLY A 237 4.25 3.10 33.05
CA GLY A 237 5.36 2.21 32.69
C GLY A 237 6.36 2.87 31.75
N LEU A 238 5.89 3.63 30.77
CA LEU A 238 6.73 4.43 29.87
C LEU A 238 7.44 5.56 30.62
N PHE A 239 6.75 6.22 31.55
CA PHE A 239 7.33 7.24 32.40
C PHE A 239 8.48 6.67 33.22
N ILE A 240 8.30 5.55 33.91
CA ILE A 240 9.33 4.88 34.72
C ILE A 240 10.51 4.41 33.86
N ARG A 241 10.28 4.00 32.61
CA ARG A 241 11.34 3.53 31.71
C ARG A 241 12.30 4.61 31.23
N LYS A 242 11.88 5.89 31.18
CA LYS A 242 12.79 6.97 30.78
C LYS A 242 13.84 7.17 31.88
N ARG A 243 15.12 7.04 31.50
CA ARG A 243 16.26 7.16 32.43
C ARG A 243 16.23 8.47 33.22
N GLU A 244 15.79 9.55 32.61
CA GLU A 244 15.61 10.86 33.24
C GLU A 244 14.60 10.81 34.39
N ASN A 245 13.49 10.09 34.21
CA ASN A 245 12.44 9.95 35.21
C ASN A 245 12.84 9.03 36.36
N LEU A 246 13.74 8.06 36.13
CA LEU A 246 14.31 7.25 37.22
C LEU A 246 15.10 8.11 38.21
N ILE A 247 15.81 9.14 37.72
CA ILE A 247 16.51 10.10 38.57
C ILE A 247 15.49 10.85 39.44
N TRP A 248 14.42 11.35 38.83
CA TRP A 248 13.35 12.06 39.55
C TRP A 248 12.63 11.17 40.58
N LEU A 249 12.33 9.91 40.22
CA LEU A 249 11.73 8.94 41.13
C LEU A 249 12.66 8.58 42.29
N GLY A 250 13.97 8.46 42.02
CA GLY A 250 14.98 8.25 43.06
C GLY A 250 15.08 9.44 44.02
N LEU A 251 15.07 10.67 43.50
CA LEU A 251 15.05 11.89 44.31
C LEU A 251 13.77 12.00 45.15
N LEU A 252 12.61 11.69 44.56
CA LEU A 252 11.33 11.66 45.27
C LEU A 252 11.35 10.60 46.40
N GLY A 253 11.87 9.41 46.12
CA GLY A 253 12.02 8.35 47.11
C GLY A 253 12.92 8.73 48.28
N LEU A 254 14.07 9.36 47.99
CA LEU A 254 14.98 9.91 49.01
C LEU A 254 14.31 10.99 49.85
N LEU A 255 13.55 11.90 49.23
CA LEU A 255 12.80 12.94 49.92
C LEU A 255 11.74 12.34 50.87
N LEU A 256 10.96 11.37 50.39
CA LEU A 256 9.95 10.69 51.20
C LEU A 256 10.57 9.91 52.36
N PHE A 257 11.71 9.25 52.13
CA PHE A 257 12.46 8.57 53.18
C PHE A 257 12.98 9.55 54.25
N ALA A 258 13.55 10.68 53.83
CA ALA A 258 14.01 11.73 54.74
C ALA A 258 12.87 12.32 55.58
N LEU A 259 11.70 12.56 54.97
CA LEU A 259 10.50 13.03 55.66
C LEU A 259 9.97 12.00 56.68
N ALA A 260 9.95 10.72 56.32
CA ALA A 260 9.54 9.64 57.22
C ALA A 260 10.50 9.52 58.42
N PHE A 261 11.80 9.60 58.19
CA PHE A 261 12.82 9.56 59.24
C PHE A 261 12.73 10.76 60.18
N ALA A 262 12.55 11.96 59.63
CA ALA A 262 12.34 13.17 60.43
C ALA A 262 11.08 13.05 61.32
N LYS A 263 9.98 12.51 60.77
CA LYS A 263 8.75 12.27 61.55
C LYS A 263 8.97 11.29 62.70
N SER A 264 9.72 10.21 62.49
CA SER A 264 10.02 9.22 63.55
C SER A 264 10.90 9.76 64.70
N ARG A 265 11.57 10.90 64.50
CA ARG A 265 12.40 11.54 65.53
C ARG A 265 11.63 12.53 66.40
N VAL A 266 10.46 12.97 65.95
CA VAL A 266 9.63 13.99 66.62
C VAL A 266 8.47 13.37 67.40
N SER A 267 8.12 12.12 67.12
CA SER A 267 7.16 11.32 67.90
C SER A 267 7.88 10.51 68.98
#